data_AF-A0A5C6WWH9-F1
#
_entry.id   AF-A0A5C6WWH9-F1
#
_cell.length_a   1.000
_cell.length_b   1.000
_cell.length_c   1.000
_cell.angle_alpha   90.00
_cell.angle_beta   90.00
_cell.angle_gamma   90.00
#
_symmetry.space_group_name_H-M   'P 1'
#
loop_
_entity.id
_entity.type
_entity.pdbx_description
1 polymer ?
#
loop_
_entity_poly.entity_id
_entity_poly.type
_entity_poly.pdbx_seq_one_letter_code
_entity_poly.pdbx_strand_id
1 'polypeptide(L)'
;KAANEGRGVVLSFGNYAGDVMHFGIAAERLRSEGIDTRVVLVTDDVGSSPDADQRRGIAGDFTVFKVMGAAAAEGLSLDEVERLGRAANDSTRSLGVAFSGCTMPGSAEPLFSIPSGSMSVGLGIHGEPGVRDVPRLTADELARLLLDGVLSERPVGDSTRVAVILNGLGTTKYEEL
;
A
#
# COMPACT_ATOMS: atom_id res chain seq x y z
N LYS A 1 -6.07 21.86 -4.31
CA LYS A 1 -6.71 23.09 -4.86
C LYS A 1 -7.02 22.97 -6.34
N ALA A 2 -6.04 22.71 -7.22
CA ALA A 2 -6.29 22.56 -8.66
C ALA A 2 -7.31 21.45 -8.99
N ALA A 3 -7.35 20.38 -8.21
CA ALA A 3 -8.33 19.29 -8.34
C ALA A 3 -9.69 19.55 -7.66
N ASN A 4 -9.91 20.71 -7.03
CA ASN A 4 -11.19 20.99 -6.38
C ASN A 4 -12.19 21.50 -7.42
N GLU A 5 -13.19 20.69 -7.76
CA GLU A 5 -14.28 21.04 -8.66
C GLU A 5 -15.54 21.57 -7.92
N GLY A 6 -15.36 22.10 -6.70
CA GLY A 6 -16.46 22.60 -5.87
C GLY A 6 -17.21 21.51 -5.11
N ARG A 7 -16.67 20.28 -5.09
CA ARG A 7 -17.26 19.10 -4.42
C ARG A 7 -16.39 18.58 -3.27
N GLY A 8 -15.37 19.35 -2.90
CA GLY A 8 -14.34 18.96 -1.94
C GLY A 8 -13.24 18.10 -2.57
N VAL A 9 -12.32 17.62 -1.74
CA VAL A 9 -11.10 16.89 -2.14
C VAL A 9 -10.87 15.73 -1.18
N VAL A 10 -10.43 14.59 -1.70
CA VAL A 10 -9.89 13.50 -0.88
C VAL A 10 -8.42 13.28 -1.21
N LEU A 11 -7.59 13.19 -0.17
CA LEU A 11 -6.18 12.84 -0.27
C LEU A 11 -6.05 11.38 0.20
N SER A 12 -5.50 10.51 -0.64
CA SER A 12 -5.24 9.11 -0.28
C SER A 12 -3.83 8.73 -0.69
N PHE A 13 -3.13 8.06 0.23
CA PHE A 13 -1.72 7.72 0.13
C PHE A 13 -1.37 6.62 1.15
N GLY A 14 -0.26 5.91 0.92
CA GLY A 14 0.25 4.91 1.85
C GLY A 14 0.78 5.48 3.16
N ASN A 15 0.68 4.70 4.24
CA ASN A 15 1.09 5.14 5.58
C ASN A 15 2.61 5.22 5.79
N TYR A 16 3.20 6.32 5.33
CA TYR A 16 4.59 6.68 5.59
C TYR A 16 4.67 7.99 6.36
N ALA A 17 5.58 8.07 7.35
CA ALA A 17 5.69 9.23 8.23
C ALA A 17 5.86 10.56 7.48
N GLY A 18 6.67 10.54 6.40
CA GLY A 18 6.85 11.70 5.53
C GLY A 18 5.54 12.12 4.84
N ASP A 19 4.80 11.16 4.28
CA ASP A 19 3.56 11.44 3.56
C ASP A 19 2.47 11.93 4.52
N VAL A 20 2.31 11.25 5.66
CA VAL A 20 1.35 11.65 6.72
C VAL A 20 1.59 13.09 7.15
N MET A 21 2.86 13.47 7.37
CA MET A 21 3.20 14.84 7.75
C MET A 21 2.85 15.84 6.64
N HIS A 22 3.34 15.62 5.41
CA HIS A 22 3.19 16.60 4.33
C HIS A 22 1.73 16.73 3.86
N PHE A 23 1.03 15.61 3.67
CA PHE A 23 -0.38 15.64 3.27
C PHE A 23 -1.30 16.08 4.41
N GLY A 24 -0.94 15.80 5.67
CA GLY A 24 -1.65 16.33 6.83
C GLY A 24 -1.65 17.86 6.86
N ILE A 25 -0.46 18.47 6.73
CA ILE A 25 -0.31 19.93 6.62
C ILE A 25 -1.08 20.48 5.43
N ALA A 26 -1.02 19.80 4.27
CA ALA A 26 -1.76 20.21 3.08
C ALA A 26 -3.29 20.16 3.30
N ALA A 27 -3.80 19.12 3.97
CA ALA A 27 -5.22 18.97 4.28
C ALA A 27 -5.70 20.07 5.24
N GLU A 28 -4.95 20.35 6.30
CA GLU A 28 -5.25 21.44 7.23
C GLU A 28 -5.30 22.79 6.52
N ARG A 29 -4.34 23.06 5.64
CA ARG A 29 -4.33 24.27 4.82
C ARG A 29 -5.56 24.37 3.93
N LEU A 30 -5.92 23.32 3.20
CA LEU A 30 -7.09 23.32 2.31
C LEU A 30 -8.39 23.55 3.11
N ARG A 31 -8.52 22.93 4.29
CA ARG A 31 -9.65 23.16 5.19
C ARG A 31 -9.72 24.60 5.68
N SER A 32 -8.58 25.21 6.01
CA SER A 32 -8.51 26.63 6.40
C SER A 32 -8.90 27.58 5.26
N GLU A 33 -8.73 27.14 4.01
CA GLU A 33 -9.16 27.84 2.79
C GLU A 33 -10.64 27.54 2.42
N GLY A 34 -11.40 26.84 3.28
CA GLY A 34 -12.81 26.52 3.06
C GLY A 34 -13.08 25.35 2.13
N ILE A 35 -12.06 24.55 1.77
CA ILE A 35 -12.21 23.37 0.92
C ILE A 35 -12.41 22.14 1.82
N ASP A 36 -13.58 21.51 1.74
CA ASP A 36 -13.81 20.24 2.43
C ASP A 36 -12.79 19.20 1.93
N THR A 37 -11.88 18.80 2.83
CA THR A 37 -10.76 17.92 2.50
C THR A 37 -10.73 16.72 3.44
N ARG A 38 -10.81 15.52 2.88
CA ARG A 38 -10.71 14.23 3.60
C ARG A 38 -9.35 13.58 3.40
N VAL A 39 -8.96 12.74 4.34
CA VAL A 39 -7.72 11.94 4.26
C VAL A 39 -8.08 10.47 4.47
N VAL A 40 -7.72 9.62 3.50
CA VAL A 40 -7.84 8.17 3.56
C VAL A 40 -6.45 7.57 3.47
N LEU A 41 -5.93 7.16 4.62
CA LEU A 41 -4.62 6.52 4.74
C LEU A 41 -4.74 5.04 4.40
N VAL A 42 -3.85 4.54 3.54
CA VAL A 42 -3.82 3.11 3.17
C VAL A 42 -2.82 2.38 4.06
N THR A 43 -3.24 1.22 4.58
CA THR A 43 -2.55 0.47 5.64
C THR A 43 -2.57 -1.04 5.37
N ASP A 44 -2.42 -1.44 4.11
CA ASP A 44 -2.60 -2.81 3.66
C ASP A 44 -1.42 -3.77 3.96
N ASP A 45 -0.23 -3.25 4.27
CA ASP A 45 0.98 -4.06 4.48
C ASP A 45 0.97 -4.81 5.82
N VAL A 46 0.54 -6.08 5.78
CA VAL A 46 0.46 -6.94 6.96
C VAL A 46 1.83 -7.35 7.51
N GLY A 47 2.90 -7.19 6.71
CA GLY A 47 4.25 -7.47 7.19
C GLY A 47 4.76 -6.37 8.11
N SER A 48 4.34 -5.12 7.90
CA SER A 48 4.99 -3.97 8.54
C SER A 48 4.69 -3.76 10.02
N SER A 49 3.49 -4.11 10.50
CA SER A 49 3.08 -3.94 11.89
C SER A 49 1.91 -4.86 12.25
N PRO A 50 1.85 -5.40 13.48
CA PRO A 50 0.64 -6.08 13.97
C PRO A 50 -0.53 -5.10 14.11
N ASP A 51 -0.26 -3.83 14.44
CA ASP A 51 -1.26 -2.79 14.65
C ASP A 51 -1.70 -2.20 13.30
N ALA A 52 -2.96 -2.36 12.94
CA ALA A 52 -3.49 -2.03 11.61
C ALA A 52 -3.37 -0.55 11.23
N ASP A 53 -3.38 0.36 12.20
CA ASP A 53 -3.22 1.81 12.01
C ASP A 53 -1.76 2.24 11.82
N GLN A 54 -0.81 1.38 12.18
CA GLN A 54 0.63 1.59 12.01
C GLN A 54 1.21 0.85 10.80
N ARG A 55 0.40 0.05 10.09
CA ARG A 55 0.83 -0.64 8.88
C ARG A 55 1.11 0.35 7.76
N ARG A 56 2.16 0.09 6.97
CA ARG A 56 2.46 0.82 5.73
C ARG A 56 1.34 0.61 4.70
N GLY A 57 1.22 1.53 3.76
CA GLY A 57 0.45 1.32 2.53
C GLY A 57 1.39 0.97 1.39
N ILE A 58 1.13 -0.12 0.67
CA ILE A 58 1.98 -0.61 -0.43
C ILE A 58 1.13 -0.84 -1.70
N ALA A 59 1.22 -2.01 -2.34
CA ALA A 59 0.50 -2.30 -3.58
C ALA A 59 -1.05 -2.19 -3.45
N GLY A 60 -1.60 -2.31 -2.24
CA GLY A 60 -3.03 -2.15 -1.97
C GLY A 60 -3.56 -0.73 -2.20
N ASP A 61 -2.67 0.27 -2.25
CA ASP A 61 -2.98 1.63 -2.71
C ASP A 61 -3.79 1.60 -4.00
N PHE A 62 -3.40 0.75 -4.95
CA PHE A 62 -4.10 0.60 -6.23
C PHE A 62 -5.58 0.26 -6.05
N THR A 63 -5.89 -0.71 -5.19
CA THR A 63 -7.28 -1.16 -4.94
C THR A 63 -8.09 -0.02 -4.33
N VAL A 64 -7.55 0.64 -3.30
CA VAL A 64 -8.22 1.75 -2.60
C VAL A 64 -8.46 2.90 -3.57
N PHE A 65 -7.44 3.32 -4.33
CA PHE A 65 -7.56 4.43 -5.28
C PHE A 65 -8.52 4.08 -6.42
N LYS A 66 -8.54 2.83 -6.89
CA LYS A 66 -9.44 2.39 -7.95
C LYS A 66 -10.90 2.42 -7.52
N VAL A 67 -11.19 2.05 -6.28
CA VAL A 67 -12.54 2.12 -5.68
C VAL A 67 -12.96 3.57 -5.51
N MET A 68 -12.13 4.40 -4.88
CA MET A 68 -12.42 5.82 -4.65
C MET A 68 -12.59 6.58 -5.97
N GLY A 69 -11.70 6.33 -6.93
CA GLY A 69 -11.77 6.92 -8.26
C GLY A 69 -13.00 6.50 -9.05
N ALA A 70 -13.44 5.23 -8.93
CA ALA A 70 -14.70 4.78 -9.52
C ALA A 70 -15.91 5.48 -8.89
N ALA A 71 -15.98 5.53 -7.55
CA ALA A 71 -17.04 6.20 -6.83
C ALA A 71 -17.13 7.70 -7.20
N ALA A 72 -15.99 8.38 -7.28
CA ALA A 72 -15.92 9.77 -7.69
C ALA A 72 -16.37 9.97 -9.16
N ALA A 73 -15.96 9.08 -10.07
CA ALA A 73 -16.35 9.13 -11.48
C ALA A 73 -17.85 8.86 -11.69
N GLU A 74 -18.48 8.07 -10.82
CA GLU A 74 -19.93 7.87 -10.78
C GLU A 74 -20.70 9.07 -10.18
N GLY A 75 -19.99 10.10 -9.71
CA GLY A 75 -20.59 11.32 -9.16
C GLY A 75 -21.09 11.17 -7.72
N LEU A 76 -20.63 10.17 -6.98
CA LEU A 76 -20.95 10.03 -5.56
C LEU A 76 -20.40 11.21 -4.75
N SER A 77 -20.99 11.43 -3.57
CA SER A 77 -20.55 12.49 -2.65
C SER A 77 -19.15 12.21 -2.09
N LEU A 78 -18.47 13.25 -1.61
CA LEU A 78 -17.19 13.10 -0.93
C LEU A 78 -17.26 12.13 0.25
N ASP A 79 -18.36 12.16 1.01
CA ASP A 79 -18.59 11.24 2.13
C ASP A 79 -18.69 9.78 1.65
N GLU A 80 -19.36 9.51 0.53
CA GLU A 80 -19.45 8.15 -0.03
C GLU A 80 -18.12 7.69 -0.61
N VAL A 81 -17.36 8.58 -1.26
CA VAL A 81 -16.00 8.27 -1.74
C VAL A 81 -15.08 7.92 -0.56
N GLU A 82 -15.13 8.68 0.53
CA GLU A 82 -14.37 8.39 1.74
C GLU A 82 -14.82 7.06 2.35
N ARG A 83 -16.12 6.84 2.51
CA ARG A 83 -16.69 5.60 3.09
C ARG A 83 -16.26 4.37 2.30
N LEU A 84 -16.32 4.42 0.97
CA LEU A 84 -15.92 3.33 0.09
C LEU A 84 -14.40 3.12 0.09
N GLY A 85 -13.61 4.20 0.15
CA GLY A 85 -12.16 4.12 0.30
C GLY A 85 -11.74 3.43 1.59
N ARG A 86 -12.35 3.79 2.72
CA ARG A 86 -12.12 3.14 4.01
C ARG A 86 -12.52 1.66 3.98
N ALA A 87 -13.69 1.34 3.44
CA ALA A 87 -14.13 -0.04 3.30
C ALA A 87 -13.19 -0.88 2.41
N ALA A 88 -12.66 -0.28 1.33
CA ALA A 88 -11.68 -0.93 0.47
C ALA A 88 -10.35 -1.17 1.22
N ASN A 89 -9.86 -0.18 1.98
CA ASN A 89 -8.66 -0.31 2.79
C ASN A 89 -8.81 -1.42 3.84
N ASP A 90 -9.92 -1.43 4.57
CA ASP A 90 -10.23 -2.44 5.58
C ASP A 90 -10.30 -3.86 5.01
N SER A 91 -10.60 -3.98 3.71
CA SER A 91 -10.71 -5.25 2.97
C SER A 91 -9.44 -5.65 2.21
N THR A 92 -8.40 -4.81 2.20
CA THR A 92 -7.18 -5.04 1.40
C THR A 92 -6.01 -5.45 2.30
N ARG A 93 -5.29 -6.49 1.90
CA ARG A 93 -4.10 -7.01 2.58
C ARG A 93 -3.02 -7.29 1.55
N SER A 94 -1.80 -6.87 1.83
CA SER A 94 -0.63 -7.12 0.99
C SER A 94 0.54 -7.58 1.82
N LEU A 95 1.36 -8.44 1.21
CA LEU A 95 2.65 -8.86 1.73
C LEU A 95 3.63 -8.92 0.56
N GLY A 96 4.83 -8.39 0.76
CA GLY A 96 5.88 -8.34 -0.26
C GLY A 96 7.14 -9.09 0.16
N VAL A 97 7.95 -9.47 -0.83
CA VAL A 97 9.32 -9.94 -0.62
C VAL A 97 10.27 -9.23 -1.57
N ALA A 98 11.56 -9.21 -1.21
CA ALA A 98 12.62 -8.69 -2.07
C ALA A 98 13.82 -9.62 -2.09
N PHE A 99 14.56 -9.59 -3.21
CA PHE A 99 15.80 -10.35 -3.38
C PHE A 99 17.05 -9.46 -3.38
N SER A 100 16.86 -8.13 -3.46
CA SER A 100 17.91 -7.11 -3.36
C SER A 100 17.29 -5.78 -2.93
N GLY A 101 18.11 -4.87 -2.42
CA GLY A 101 17.69 -3.49 -2.20
C GLY A 101 17.63 -2.67 -3.48
N CYS A 102 16.86 -1.58 -3.47
CA CYS A 102 16.82 -0.62 -4.55
C CYS A 102 18.04 0.31 -4.52
N THR A 103 18.47 0.78 -5.69
CA THR A 103 19.55 1.77 -5.83
C THR A 103 18.94 3.10 -6.24
N MET A 104 19.15 4.13 -5.43
CA MET A 104 18.63 5.46 -5.74
C MET A 104 19.40 6.09 -6.90
N PRO A 105 18.75 6.90 -7.76
CA PRO A 105 19.44 7.63 -8.82
C PRO A 105 20.62 8.43 -8.26
N GLY A 106 21.81 8.22 -8.85
CA GLY A 106 23.06 8.85 -8.42
C GLY A 106 23.79 8.17 -7.26
N SER A 107 23.23 7.11 -6.68
CA SER A 107 23.92 6.27 -5.69
C SER A 107 24.76 5.19 -6.39
N ALA A 108 25.95 4.91 -5.85
CA ALA A 108 26.84 3.86 -6.36
C ALA A 108 26.41 2.46 -5.89
N GLU A 109 25.77 2.38 -4.73
CA GLU A 109 25.40 1.12 -4.06
C GLU A 109 23.90 1.12 -3.70
N PRO A 110 23.27 -0.06 -3.53
CA PRO A 110 21.90 -0.18 -3.03
C PRO A 110 21.73 0.40 -1.62
N LEU A 111 20.49 0.81 -1.27
CA LEU A 111 20.14 1.30 0.08
C LEU A 111 20.41 0.27 1.18
N PHE A 112 20.28 -1.02 0.84
CA PHE A 112 20.61 -2.16 1.68
C PHE A 112 20.92 -3.37 0.80
N SER A 113 21.60 -4.37 1.36
CA SER A 113 21.91 -5.63 0.67
C SER A 113 21.19 -6.79 1.33
N ILE A 114 20.79 -7.77 0.51
CA ILE A 114 20.28 -9.06 0.99
C ILE A 114 21.36 -10.09 0.68
N PRO A 115 21.75 -10.95 1.63
CA PRO A 115 22.74 -11.98 1.39
C PRO A 115 22.39 -12.87 0.19
N SER A 116 23.41 -13.29 -0.56
CA SER A 116 23.21 -14.23 -1.67
C SER A 116 22.56 -15.52 -1.17
N GLY A 117 21.55 -16.00 -1.90
CA GLY A 117 20.77 -17.17 -1.50
C GLY A 117 19.67 -16.89 -0.47
N SER A 118 19.44 -15.62 -0.11
CA SER A 118 18.36 -15.19 0.79
C SER A 118 17.32 -14.32 0.07
N MET A 119 16.21 -14.07 0.75
CA MET A 119 15.21 -13.07 0.41
C MET A 119 14.71 -12.40 1.70
N SER A 120 14.24 -11.16 1.60
CA SER A 120 13.69 -10.40 2.73
C SER A 120 12.17 -10.33 2.63
N VAL A 121 11.48 -10.62 3.73
CA VAL A 121 10.02 -10.63 3.82
C VAL A 121 9.51 -9.34 4.46
N GLY A 122 8.46 -8.76 3.90
CA GLY A 122 7.85 -7.53 4.42
C GLY A 122 8.73 -6.30 4.17
N LEU A 123 9.38 -6.22 3.01
CA LEU A 123 10.10 -5.02 2.59
C LEU A 123 9.10 -3.89 2.25
N GLY A 124 9.43 -2.66 2.63
CA GLY A 124 8.68 -1.47 2.18
C GLY A 124 9.06 -1.02 0.77
N ILE A 125 8.29 -0.10 0.20
CA ILE A 125 8.51 0.39 -1.18
C ILE A 125 9.62 1.44 -1.30
N HIS A 126 10.08 2.01 -0.17
CA HIS A 126 11.17 3.00 -0.15
C HIS A 126 12.51 2.40 0.28
N GLY A 127 12.59 1.07 0.32
CA GLY A 127 13.79 0.35 0.73
C GLY A 127 13.99 0.26 2.24
N GLU A 128 12.91 0.43 3.03
CA GLU A 128 12.91 0.07 4.43
C GLU A 128 13.21 -1.43 4.57
N PRO A 129 14.08 -1.83 5.52
CA PRO A 129 14.45 -3.23 5.68
C PRO A 129 13.22 -4.08 5.92
N GLY A 130 13.27 -5.31 5.42
CA GLY A 130 12.22 -6.28 5.68
C GLY A 130 12.16 -6.65 7.15
N VAL A 131 11.07 -7.29 7.53
CA VAL A 131 10.82 -7.77 8.90
C VAL A 131 11.83 -8.86 9.27
N ARG A 132 12.20 -9.69 8.29
CA ARG A 132 13.14 -10.79 8.45
C ARG A 132 13.70 -11.25 7.11
N ASP A 133 14.94 -11.72 7.15
CA ASP A 133 15.57 -12.43 6.04
C ASP A 133 15.39 -13.93 6.21
N VAL A 134 15.13 -14.62 5.10
CA VAL A 134 14.96 -16.08 5.03
C VAL A 134 15.75 -16.65 3.86
N PRO A 135 16.11 -17.94 3.87
CA PRO A 135 16.63 -18.60 2.69
C PRO A 135 15.69 -18.42 1.50
N ARG A 136 16.27 -18.26 0.30
CA ARG A 136 15.52 -18.12 -0.93
C ARG A 136 14.63 -19.36 -1.14
N LEU A 137 13.34 -19.10 -1.33
CA LEU A 137 12.34 -20.13 -1.58
C LEU A 137 12.19 -20.43 -3.07
N THR A 138 11.63 -21.60 -3.37
CA THR A 138 11.05 -21.87 -4.69
C THR A 138 9.82 -20.98 -4.94
N ALA A 139 9.39 -20.85 -6.19
CA ALA A 139 8.20 -20.06 -6.52
C ALA A 139 6.93 -20.56 -5.79
N ASP A 140 6.74 -21.88 -5.70
CA ASP A 140 5.60 -22.49 -5.00
C ASP A 140 5.61 -22.20 -3.50
N GLU A 141 6.78 -22.30 -2.87
CA GLU A 141 6.95 -21.99 -1.45
C GLU A 141 6.76 -20.50 -1.17
N LEU A 142 7.24 -19.62 -2.06
CA LEU A 142 7.02 -18.19 -1.96
C LEU A 142 5.54 -17.84 -2.11
N ALA A 143 4.84 -18.44 -3.08
CA ALA A 143 3.41 -18.23 -3.25
C ALA A 143 2.61 -18.63 -2.00
N ARG A 144 2.96 -19.76 -1.37
CA ARG A 144 2.36 -20.16 -0.08
C ARG A 144 2.66 -19.17 1.03
N LEU A 145 3.92 -18.75 1.18
CA LEU A 145 4.30 -17.76 2.19
C LEU A 145 3.50 -16.45 2.05
N LEU A 146 3.37 -15.94 0.83
CA LEU A 146 2.63 -14.72 0.55
C LEU A 146 1.15 -14.88 0.86
N LEU A 147 0.54 -15.97 0.37
CA LEU A 147 -0.89 -16.23 0.53
C LEU A 147 -1.25 -16.48 2.01
N ASP A 148 -0.48 -17.31 2.71
CA ASP A 148 -0.72 -17.61 4.13
C ASP A 148 -0.61 -16.33 4.97
N GLY A 149 0.36 -15.45 4.66
CA GLY A 149 0.54 -14.18 5.35
C GLY A 149 -0.63 -13.20 5.17
N VAL A 150 -1.19 -13.08 3.96
CA VAL A 150 -2.37 -12.21 3.77
C VAL A 150 -3.65 -12.85 4.30
N LEU A 151 -3.77 -14.19 4.24
CA LEU A 151 -4.95 -14.92 4.73
C LEU A 151 -5.01 -15.03 6.25
N SER A 152 -3.88 -14.97 6.97
CA SER A 152 -3.90 -14.89 8.44
C SER A 152 -4.56 -13.61 8.93
N GLU A 153 -4.58 -12.57 8.10
CA GLU A 153 -5.18 -11.25 8.35
C GLU A 153 -6.48 -11.06 7.56
N ARG A 154 -7.12 -12.16 7.14
CA ARG A 154 -8.35 -12.14 6.33
C ARG A 154 -9.39 -11.21 6.98
N PRO A 155 -9.95 -10.25 6.22
CA PRO A 155 -11.03 -9.40 6.72
C PRO A 155 -12.21 -10.21 7.25
N VAL A 156 -12.84 -9.71 8.32
CA VAL A 156 -14.01 -10.34 8.92
C VAL A 156 -15.18 -10.34 7.93
N GLY A 157 -15.80 -11.50 7.72
CA GLY A 157 -17.01 -11.63 6.90
C GLY A 157 -17.12 -12.98 6.20
N ASP A 158 -18.31 -13.25 5.64
CA ASP A 158 -18.63 -14.53 5.01
C ASP A 158 -18.30 -14.58 3.51
N SER A 159 -17.78 -13.49 2.94
CA SER A 159 -17.42 -13.44 1.52
C SER A 159 -16.28 -14.42 1.23
N THR A 160 -16.48 -15.26 0.21
CA THR A 160 -15.47 -16.18 -0.32
C THR A 160 -14.79 -15.66 -1.58
N ARG A 161 -15.17 -14.46 -2.05
CA ARG A 161 -14.64 -13.86 -3.28
C ARG A 161 -13.45 -12.97 -2.95
N VAL A 162 -12.38 -13.14 -3.72
CA VAL A 162 -11.16 -12.34 -3.63
C VAL A 162 -10.79 -11.77 -4.99
N ALA A 163 -10.20 -10.59 -4.99
CA ALA A 163 -9.44 -10.06 -6.12
C ALA A 163 -7.96 -10.13 -5.73
N VAL A 164 -7.11 -10.57 -6.66
CA VAL A 164 -5.67 -10.77 -6.40
C VAL A 164 -4.88 -9.84 -7.30
N ILE A 165 -3.91 -9.15 -6.72
CA ILE A 165 -2.91 -8.37 -7.43
C ILE A 165 -1.56 -9.02 -7.16
N LEU A 166 -0.89 -9.48 -8.22
CA LEU A 166 0.51 -9.88 -8.17
C LEU A 166 1.35 -8.73 -8.70
N ASN A 167 2.16 -8.13 -7.83
CA ASN A 167 2.90 -6.90 -8.11
C ASN A 167 4.41 -7.15 -8.08
N GLY A 168 5.07 -6.93 -9.22
CA GLY A 168 6.53 -6.88 -9.27
C GLY A 168 7.06 -5.54 -8.73
N LEU A 169 8.12 -5.59 -7.91
CA LEU A 169 8.72 -4.38 -7.29
C LEU A 169 9.73 -3.64 -8.20
N GLY A 170 9.79 -4.00 -9.49
CA GLY A 170 10.56 -3.28 -10.50
C GLY A 170 11.40 -4.17 -11.41
N THR A 171 12.22 -5.05 -10.84
CA THR A 171 13.19 -5.87 -11.61
C THR A 171 12.78 -7.33 -11.80
N THR A 172 11.66 -7.77 -11.21
CA THR A 172 11.04 -9.06 -11.53
C THR A 172 10.54 -9.04 -12.97
N LYS A 173 10.95 -10.03 -13.76
CA LYS A 173 10.53 -10.12 -15.18
C LYS A 173 9.07 -10.54 -15.28
N TYR A 174 8.45 -10.22 -16.41
CA TYR A 174 7.05 -10.59 -16.65
C TYR A 174 6.84 -12.10 -16.66
N GLU A 175 7.81 -12.87 -17.16
CA GLU A 175 7.76 -14.33 -17.16
C GLU A 175 7.94 -14.96 -15.75
N GLU A 176 8.37 -14.17 -14.77
CA GLU A 176 8.55 -14.57 -13.37
C GLU A 176 7.34 -14.18 -12.48
N LEU A 177 6.43 -13.33 -13.00
CA LEU A 177 5.15 -12.96 -12.39
C LEU A 177 4.06 -13.94 -12.87
#